data_AF-A0A955WXK3-F1
#
_entry.id   AF-A0A955WXK3-F1
#
_cell.length_a   1.000
_cell.length_b   1.000
_cell.length_c   1.000
_cell.angle_alpha   90.00
_cell.angle_beta   90.00
_cell.angle_gamma   90.00
#
_symmetry.space_group_name_H-M   'P 1'
#
loop_
_entity.id
_entity.type
_entity.pdbx_description
1 polymer ?
#
loop_
_entity_poly.entity_id
_entity_poly.type
_entity_poly.pdbx_seq_one_letter_code
_entity_poly.pdbx_strand_id
1 'polypeptide(L)'
;AEEEERIKDLRAHAEAERNKKVTIVGAEAEAQQELVKQIKAAEAQEEVAKHEARKRLTIAEADLETSDKQARAKIRLAEGVQAEEAATGLAKVRVQEAEAAAIEKVGLAKAKVSVEQAQADAVGTEQKGLAEVKVREAKAEAIRKEGDAQADVIRGTKQAEAAGDQEKGMAQVRVQEAEAQAIEKRGVAEAKATEERLIAEAKGLAEKAAAMKALDADSRAHEEFRFKLDQERLIAFKRLETQVTVAQHQAAVMGAAMEQAKINIVGGDGAFFDRFVKAVSLGQSMDGFMDHSETAQKLAGGYLDGSRSLPDDLTKMIGGVGSEDLKNLSLASLLRKLSAGADAETASKLAALADQAKALGLDGGKKG
;
A
#
# COMPACT_ATOMS: atom_id res chain seq x y z
N ALA A 1 -116.75 -38.79 -42.13
CA ALA A 1 -115.83 -37.63 -42.07
C ALA A 1 -114.99 -37.68 -40.80
N GLU A 2 -115.58 -37.71 -39.60
CA GLU A 2 -114.82 -37.68 -38.33
C GLU A 2 -113.91 -38.90 -38.08
N GLU A 3 -114.28 -40.10 -38.49
CA GLU A 3 -113.43 -41.29 -38.28
C GLU A 3 -112.17 -41.31 -39.18
N GLU A 4 -112.24 -40.72 -40.38
CA GLU A 4 -111.07 -40.63 -41.26
C GLU A 4 -110.03 -39.61 -40.77
N GLU A 5 -110.46 -38.51 -40.14
CA GLU A 5 -109.56 -37.54 -39.52
C GLU A 5 -108.87 -38.12 -38.29
N ARG A 6 -109.60 -38.85 -37.42
CA ARG A 6 -108.97 -39.53 -36.27
C ARG A 6 -107.90 -40.55 -36.70
N ILE A 7 -108.12 -41.27 -37.81
CA ILE A 7 -107.12 -42.20 -38.34
C ILE A 7 -105.90 -41.46 -38.89
N LYS A 8 -106.08 -40.30 -39.53
CA LYS A 8 -104.97 -39.45 -39.99
C LYS A 8 -104.16 -38.90 -38.83
N ASP A 9 -104.82 -38.41 -37.77
CA ASP A 9 -104.15 -37.91 -36.57
C ASP A 9 -103.40 -39.00 -35.83
N LEU A 10 -103.99 -40.20 -35.69
CA LEU A 10 -103.31 -41.37 -35.13
C LEU A 10 -102.08 -41.77 -35.95
N ARG A 11 -102.16 -41.72 -37.28
CA ARG A 11 -101.01 -42.00 -38.16
C ARG A 11 -99.92 -40.93 -38.02
N ALA A 12 -100.29 -39.65 -38.03
CA ALA A 12 -99.36 -38.54 -37.88
C ALA A 12 -98.67 -38.56 -36.50
N HIS A 13 -99.41 -38.84 -35.42
CA HIS A 13 -98.85 -38.98 -34.08
C HIS A 13 -97.94 -40.21 -33.98
N ALA A 14 -98.33 -41.36 -34.54
CA ALA A 14 -97.50 -42.55 -34.56
C ALA A 14 -96.22 -42.35 -35.40
N GLU A 15 -96.28 -41.59 -36.49
CA GLU A 15 -95.13 -41.26 -37.33
C GLU A 15 -94.18 -40.28 -36.62
N ALA A 16 -94.71 -39.25 -35.95
CA ALA A 16 -93.93 -38.33 -35.12
C ALA A 16 -93.23 -39.06 -33.95
N GLU A 17 -93.93 -39.95 -33.24
CA GLU A 17 -93.35 -40.78 -32.18
C GLU A 17 -92.27 -41.73 -32.72
N ARG A 18 -92.45 -42.31 -33.91
CA ARG A 18 -91.39 -43.11 -34.55
C ARG A 18 -90.18 -42.27 -34.92
N ASN A 19 -90.37 -41.10 -35.52
CA ASN A 19 -89.27 -40.21 -35.90
C ASN A 19 -88.52 -39.70 -34.66
N LYS A 20 -89.22 -39.39 -33.58
CA LYS A 20 -88.63 -39.06 -32.27
C LYS A 20 -87.84 -40.24 -31.71
N LYS A 21 -88.37 -41.46 -31.77
CA LYS A 21 -87.66 -42.65 -31.31
C LYS A 21 -86.41 -42.95 -32.16
N VAL A 22 -86.49 -42.77 -33.49
CA VAL A 22 -85.34 -42.94 -34.40
C VAL A 22 -84.26 -41.90 -34.12
N THR A 23 -84.62 -40.64 -33.90
CA THR A 23 -83.66 -39.58 -33.57
C THR A 23 -83.02 -39.77 -32.20
N ILE A 24 -83.77 -40.19 -31.18
CA ILE A 24 -83.22 -40.53 -29.86
C ILE A 24 -82.26 -41.71 -29.96
N VAL A 25 -82.66 -42.80 -30.63
CA VAL A 25 -81.80 -43.98 -30.81
C VAL A 25 -80.54 -43.65 -31.63
N GLY A 26 -80.66 -42.76 -32.63
CA GLY A 26 -79.52 -42.26 -33.40
C GLY A 26 -78.55 -41.47 -32.52
N ALA A 27 -79.05 -40.51 -31.74
CA ALA A 27 -78.23 -39.72 -30.82
C ALA A 27 -77.59 -40.59 -29.71
N GLU A 28 -78.32 -41.58 -29.19
CA GLU A 28 -77.79 -42.55 -28.23
C GLU A 28 -76.69 -43.42 -28.85
N ALA A 29 -76.87 -43.87 -30.09
CA ALA A 29 -75.85 -44.65 -30.80
C ALA A 29 -74.59 -43.83 -31.07
N GLU A 30 -74.73 -42.56 -31.49
CA GLU A 30 -73.60 -41.65 -31.70
C GLU A 30 -72.86 -41.36 -30.39
N ALA A 31 -73.59 -41.07 -29.30
CA ALA A 31 -73.00 -40.84 -27.99
C ALA A 31 -72.27 -42.08 -27.44
N GLN A 32 -72.84 -43.28 -27.63
CA GLN A 32 -72.18 -44.52 -27.23
C GLN A 32 -70.93 -44.80 -28.09
N GLN A 33 -70.98 -44.53 -29.40
CA GLN A 33 -69.83 -44.68 -30.28
C GLN A 33 -68.70 -43.72 -29.88
N GLU A 34 -69.02 -42.46 -29.60
CA GLU A 34 -68.04 -41.47 -29.16
C GLU A 34 -67.47 -41.80 -27.78
N LEU A 35 -68.30 -42.23 -26.83
CA LEU A 35 -67.87 -42.69 -25.52
C LEU A 35 -66.89 -43.87 -25.63
N VAL A 36 -67.21 -44.89 -26.43
CA VAL A 36 -66.31 -46.04 -26.64
C VAL A 36 -65.01 -45.61 -27.33
N LYS A 37 -65.07 -44.66 -28.26
CA LYS A 37 -63.87 -44.12 -28.92
C LYS A 37 -62.99 -43.35 -27.94
N GLN A 38 -63.57 -42.52 -27.07
CA GLN A 38 -62.84 -41.76 -26.06
C GLN A 38 -62.24 -42.67 -24.98
N ILE A 39 -62.99 -43.67 -24.49
CA ILE A 39 -62.49 -44.66 -23.53
C ILE A 39 -61.31 -45.43 -24.14
N LYS A 40 -61.46 -45.97 -25.35
CA LYS A 40 -60.36 -46.70 -26.00
C LYS A 40 -59.15 -45.82 -26.29
N ALA A 41 -59.36 -44.54 -26.62
CA ALA A 41 -58.27 -43.60 -26.81
C ALA A 41 -57.55 -43.30 -25.47
N ALA A 42 -58.29 -43.13 -24.38
CA ALA A 42 -57.73 -42.91 -23.04
C ALA A 42 -57.01 -44.15 -22.52
N GLU A 43 -57.57 -45.35 -22.69
CA GLU A 43 -56.93 -46.63 -22.36
C GLU A 43 -55.62 -46.84 -23.14
N ALA A 44 -55.62 -46.53 -24.44
CA ALA A 44 -54.40 -46.60 -25.25
C ALA A 44 -53.34 -45.60 -24.78
N GLN A 45 -53.73 -44.37 -24.40
CA GLN A 45 -52.82 -43.37 -23.84
C GLN A 45 -52.27 -43.79 -22.47
N GLU A 46 -53.09 -44.39 -21.61
CA GLU A 46 -52.67 -44.90 -20.31
C GLU A 46 -51.62 -46.02 -20.46
N GLU A 47 -51.85 -46.98 -21.37
CA GLU A 47 -50.89 -48.06 -21.62
C GLU A 47 -49.58 -47.53 -22.22
N VAL A 48 -49.64 -46.55 -23.13
CA VAL A 48 -48.43 -45.87 -23.63
C VAL A 48 -47.68 -45.19 -22.49
N ALA A 49 -48.37 -44.44 -21.63
CA ALA A 49 -47.76 -43.77 -20.49
C ALA A 49 -47.13 -44.77 -19.49
N LYS A 50 -47.78 -45.91 -19.23
CA LYS A 50 -47.23 -47.00 -18.40
C LYS A 50 -45.97 -47.60 -19.02
N HIS A 51 -45.96 -47.85 -20.32
CA HIS A 51 -44.79 -48.38 -21.02
C HIS A 51 -43.64 -47.37 -21.04
N GLU A 52 -43.92 -46.08 -21.25
CA GLU A 52 -42.90 -45.02 -21.17
C GLU A 52 -42.32 -44.89 -19.75
N ALA A 53 -43.16 -44.93 -18.72
CA ALA A 53 -42.72 -44.90 -17.32
C ALA A 53 -41.83 -46.10 -16.99
N ARG A 54 -42.23 -47.31 -17.39
CA ARG A 54 -41.40 -48.53 -17.23
C ARG A 54 -40.08 -48.41 -17.98
N LYS A 55 -40.10 -47.95 -19.23
CA LYS A 55 -38.88 -47.72 -20.01
C LYS A 55 -37.93 -46.74 -19.32
N ARG A 56 -38.46 -45.63 -18.79
CA ARG A 56 -37.64 -44.64 -18.03
C ARG A 56 -37.05 -45.25 -16.77
N LEU A 57 -37.80 -46.05 -16.02
CA LEU A 57 -37.29 -46.75 -14.85
C LEU A 57 -36.18 -47.73 -15.21
N THR A 58 -36.37 -48.55 -16.24
CA THR A 58 -35.34 -49.51 -16.68
C THR A 58 -34.06 -48.81 -17.16
N ILE A 59 -34.18 -47.68 -17.87
CA ILE A 59 -33.01 -46.89 -18.28
C ILE A 59 -32.30 -46.31 -17.05
N ALA A 60 -33.05 -45.71 -16.11
CA ALA A 60 -32.47 -45.15 -14.89
C ALA A 60 -31.78 -46.21 -14.01
N GLU A 61 -32.37 -47.41 -13.90
CA GLU A 61 -31.76 -48.55 -13.19
C GLU A 61 -30.48 -49.03 -13.88
N ALA A 62 -30.47 -49.12 -15.21
CA ALA A 62 -29.27 -49.46 -15.98
C ALA A 62 -28.17 -48.39 -15.84
N ASP A 63 -28.53 -47.10 -15.85
CA ASP A 63 -27.59 -46.00 -15.66
C ASP A 63 -27.01 -45.97 -14.23
N LEU A 64 -27.82 -46.29 -13.23
CA LEU A 64 -27.36 -46.44 -11.84
C LEU A 64 -26.38 -47.62 -11.72
N GLU A 65 -26.73 -48.78 -12.27
CA GLU A 65 -25.88 -49.98 -12.19
C GLU A 65 -24.55 -49.80 -12.94
N THR A 66 -24.57 -49.14 -14.10
CA THR A 66 -23.34 -48.80 -14.83
C THR A 66 -22.47 -47.82 -14.07
N SER A 67 -23.07 -46.79 -13.46
CA SER A 67 -22.35 -45.83 -12.61
C SER A 67 -21.73 -46.50 -11.39
N ASP A 68 -22.45 -47.40 -10.72
CA ASP A 68 -21.93 -48.17 -9.58
C ASP A 68 -20.77 -49.08 -9.98
N LYS A 69 -20.86 -49.76 -11.14
CA LYS A 69 -19.77 -50.58 -11.67
C LYS A 69 -18.54 -49.74 -12.00
N GLN A 70 -18.73 -48.56 -12.61
CA GLN A 70 -17.64 -47.63 -12.90
C GLN A 70 -17.00 -47.08 -11.61
N ALA A 71 -17.81 -46.74 -10.60
CA ALA A 71 -17.31 -46.27 -9.31
C ALA A 71 -16.47 -47.35 -8.62
N ARG A 72 -16.97 -48.60 -8.55
CA ARG A 72 -16.21 -49.74 -8.00
C ARG A 72 -14.93 -50.03 -8.78
N ALA A 73 -14.96 -49.92 -10.11
CA ALA A 73 -13.76 -50.07 -10.93
C ALA A 73 -12.73 -48.96 -10.63
N LYS A 74 -13.16 -47.70 -10.50
CA LYS A 74 -12.28 -46.58 -10.13
C LYS A 74 -11.68 -46.74 -8.73
N ILE A 75 -12.48 -47.18 -7.75
CA ILE A 75 -11.98 -47.45 -6.38
C ILE A 75 -10.88 -48.53 -6.44
N ARG A 76 -11.13 -49.66 -7.13
CA ARG A 76 -10.12 -50.72 -7.27
C ARG A 76 -8.86 -50.27 -8.00
N LEU A 77 -9.00 -49.44 -9.03
CA LEU A 77 -7.84 -48.85 -9.72
C LEU A 77 -7.05 -47.93 -8.79
N ALA A 78 -7.74 -47.08 -8.01
CA ALA A 78 -7.08 -46.19 -7.04
C ALA A 78 -6.37 -46.98 -5.93
N GLU A 79 -6.99 -48.05 -5.41
CA GLU A 79 -6.35 -48.98 -4.47
C GLU A 79 -5.13 -49.67 -5.08
N GLY A 80 -5.21 -50.06 -6.36
CA GLY A 80 -4.08 -50.62 -7.11
C GLY A 80 -2.91 -49.64 -7.23
N VAL A 81 -3.18 -48.40 -7.63
CA VAL A 81 -2.16 -47.33 -7.73
C VAL A 81 -1.56 -47.03 -6.35
N GLN A 82 -2.39 -46.94 -5.31
CA GLN A 82 -1.90 -46.72 -3.95
C GLN A 82 -1.00 -47.88 -3.48
N ALA A 83 -1.34 -49.12 -3.81
CA ALA A 83 -0.52 -50.28 -3.48
C ALA A 83 0.81 -50.30 -4.26
N GLU A 84 0.81 -49.93 -5.54
CA GLU A 84 2.02 -49.78 -6.35
C GLU A 84 2.93 -48.68 -5.82
N GLU A 85 2.39 -47.50 -5.52
CA GLU A 85 3.13 -46.39 -4.95
C GLU A 85 3.68 -46.75 -3.56
N ALA A 86 2.88 -47.38 -2.70
CA ALA A 86 3.33 -47.87 -1.40
C ALA A 86 4.44 -48.93 -1.53
N ALA A 87 4.35 -49.84 -2.49
CA ALA A 87 5.40 -50.83 -2.76
C ALA A 87 6.70 -50.17 -3.23
N THR A 88 6.62 -49.17 -4.12
CA THR A 88 7.81 -48.41 -4.54
C THR A 88 8.40 -47.57 -3.39
N GLY A 89 7.55 -46.99 -2.54
CA GLY A 89 7.97 -46.28 -1.33
C GLY A 89 8.70 -47.19 -0.35
N LEU A 90 8.14 -48.37 -0.04
CA LEU A 90 8.78 -49.37 0.81
C LEU A 90 10.09 -49.88 0.21
N ALA A 91 10.16 -50.06 -1.10
CA ALA A 91 11.40 -50.43 -1.78
C ALA A 91 12.48 -49.35 -1.64
N LYS A 92 12.12 -48.07 -1.81
CA LYS A 92 13.04 -46.93 -1.61
C LYS A 92 13.54 -46.85 -0.17
N VAL A 93 12.68 -47.02 0.82
CA VAL A 93 13.07 -47.02 2.24
C VAL A 93 14.05 -48.15 2.53
N ARG A 94 13.81 -49.37 2.03
CA ARG A 94 14.75 -50.50 2.18
C ARG A 94 16.11 -50.24 1.52
N VAL A 95 16.13 -49.60 0.35
CA VAL A 95 17.39 -49.20 -0.31
C VAL A 95 18.12 -48.15 0.53
N GLN A 96 17.41 -47.14 1.03
CA GLN A 96 18.00 -46.10 1.89
C GLN A 96 18.54 -46.66 3.21
N GLU A 97 17.83 -47.59 3.86
CA GLU A 97 18.31 -48.27 5.07
C GLU A 97 19.56 -49.09 4.79
N ALA A 98 19.60 -49.81 3.67
CA ALA A 98 20.78 -50.58 3.25
C ALA A 98 21.97 -49.66 2.91
N GLU A 99 21.73 -48.54 2.23
CA GLU A 99 22.73 -47.51 1.95
C GLU A 99 23.25 -46.85 3.22
N ALA A 100 22.37 -46.49 4.16
CA ALA A 100 22.76 -45.91 5.45
C ALA A 100 23.64 -46.88 6.26
N ALA A 101 23.27 -48.16 6.32
CA ALA A 101 24.08 -49.21 6.95
C ALA A 101 25.43 -49.42 6.24
N ALA A 102 25.47 -49.28 4.91
CA ALA A 102 26.72 -49.33 4.15
C ALA A 102 27.60 -48.10 4.44
N ILE A 103 27.02 -46.90 4.50
CA ILE A 103 27.70 -45.65 4.83
C ILE A 103 28.24 -45.70 6.26
N GLU A 104 27.48 -46.21 7.23
CA GLU A 104 27.94 -46.38 8.60
C GLU A 104 29.15 -47.32 8.67
N LYS A 105 29.11 -48.48 7.98
CA LYS A 105 30.24 -49.41 7.89
C LYS A 105 31.46 -48.80 7.22
N VAL A 106 31.27 -48.07 6.13
CA VAL A 106 32.36 -47.35 5.43
C VAL A 106 32.90 -46.21 6.30
N GLY A 107 32.05 -45.51 7.04
CA GLY A 107 32.41 -44.45 7.98
C GLY A 107 33.25 -44.98 9.14
N LEU A 108 32.85 -46.10 9.74
CA LEU A 108 33.62 -46.79 10.78
C LEU A 108 34.97 -47.29 10.26
N ALA A 109 35.03 -47.80 9.02
CA ALA A 109 36.28 -48.18 8.38
C ALA A 109 37.19 -46.97 8.14
N LYS A 110 36.65 -45.87 7.62
CA LYS A 110 37.39 -44.61 7.41
C LYS A 110 37.87 -44.00 8.72
N ALA A 111 37.06 -44.04 9.78
CA ALA A 111 37.46 -43.56 11.10
C ALA A 111 38.59 -44.40 11.70
N LYS A 112 38.57 -45.73 11.53
CA LYS A 112 39.70 -46.58 11.93
C LYS A 112 40.97 -46.24 11.17
N VAL A 113 40.89 -46.12 9.84
CA VAL A 113 42.03 -45.74 9.00
C VAL A 113 42.55 -44.34 9.36
N SER A 114 41.66 -43.38 9.66
CA SER A 114 42.08 -42.03 10.05
C SER A 114 42.71 -42.00 11.45
N VAL A 115 42.26 -42.85 12.39
CA VAL A 115 42.90 -42.98 13.71
C VAL A 115 44.28 -43.60 13.56
N GLU A 116 44.45 -44.63 12.71
CA GLU A 116 45.76 -45.21 12.42
C GLU A 116 46.68 -44.22 11.70
N GLN A 117 46.17 -43.47 10.72
CA GLN A 117 46.94 -42.41 10.05
C GLN A 117 47.30 -41.28 11.02
N ALA A 118 46.37 -40.83 11.86
CA ALA A 118 46.65 -39.80 12.86
C ALA A 118 47.67 -40.27 13.91
N GLN A 119 47.67 -41.56 14.27
CA GLN A 119 48.72 -42.13 15.13
C GLN A 119 50.07 -42.20 14.41
N ALA A 120 50.09 -42.58 13.13
CA ALA A 120 51.31 -42.57 12.32
C ALA A 120 51.87 -41.15 12.14
N ASP A 121 51.00 -40.16 11.91
CA ASP A 121 51.34 -38.75 11.78
C ASP A 121 51.75 -38.14 13.13
N ALA A 122 51.15 -38.55 14.25
CA ALA A 122 51.56 -38.14 15.59
C ALA A 122 52.99 -38.61 15.90
N VAL A 123 53.34 -39.85 15.55
CA VAL A 123 54.72 -40.37 15.69
C VAL A 123 55.68 -39.65 14.73
N GLY A 124 55.24 -39.36 13.51
CA GLY A 124 56.03 -38.59 12.54
C GLY A 124 56.25 -37.12 12.96
N THR A 125 55.26 -36.49 13.59
CA THR A 125 55.34 -35.13 14.11
C THR A 125 56.09 -35.05 15.45
N GLU A 126 56.07 -36.10 16.27
CA GLU A 126 56.91 -36.20 17.47
C GLU A 126 58.40 -36.30 17.08
N GLN A 127 58.73 -37.11 16.07
CA GLN A 127 60.09 -37.18 15.54
C GLN A 127 60.55 -35.88 14.86
N LYS A 128 59.65 -35.21 14.11
CA LYS A 128 59.93 -33.88 13.55
C LYS A 128 60.02 -32.80 14.62
N GLY A 129 59.20 -32.87 15.68
CA GLY A 129 59.22 -31.97 16.82
C GLY A 129 60.52 -32.08 17.61
N LEU A 130 61.04 -33.29 17.83
CA LEU A 130 62.36 -33.51 18.45
C LEU A 130 63.52 -32.98 17.59
N ALA A 131 63.40 -33.03 16.26
CA ALA A 131 64.36 -32.41 15.35
C ALA A 131 64.23 -30.88 15.32
N GLU A 132 63.01 -30.35 15.34
CA GLU A 132 62.73 -28.93 15.40
C GLU A 132 63.16 -28.30 16.72
N VAL A 133 62.99 -28.98 17.86
CA VAL A 133 63.48 -28.50 19.17
C VAL A 133 65.00 -28.34 19.14
N LYS A 134 65.75 -29.28 18.56
CA LYS A 134 67.21 -29.15 18.38
C LYS A 134 67.59 -27.99 17.45
N VAL A 135 66.84 -27.79 16.37
CA VAL A 135 67.03 -26.64 15.47
C VAL A 135 66.65 -25.33 16.15
N ARG A 136 65.65 -25.34 17.03
CA ARG A 136 65.15 -24.18 17.77
C ARG A 136 66.08 -23.80 18.92
N GLU A 137 66.71 -24.77 19.58
CA GLU A 137 67.79 -24.54 20.54
C GLU A 137 69.01 -23.91 19.85
N ALA A 138 69.43 -24.44 18.70
CA ALA A 138 70.50 -23.86 17.89
C ALA A 138 70.16 -22.45 17.38
N LYS A 139 68.91 -22.22 16.95
CA LYS A 139 68.41 -20.89 16.55
C LYS A 139 68.29 -19.93 17.75
N ALA A 140 67.89 -20.40 18.93
CA ALA A 140 67.79 -19.57 20.13
C ALA A 140 69.19 -19.11 20.60
N GLU A 141 70.21 -19.94 20.44
CA GLU A 141 71.60 -19.56 20.73
C GLU A 141 72.14 -18.56 19.69
N ALA A 142 71.77 -18.72 18.41
CA ALA A 142 72.07 -17.73 17.38
C ALA A 142 71.36 -16.39 17.62
N ILE A 143 70.08 -16.42 18.00
CA ILE A 143 69.27 -15.24 18.33
C ILE A 143 69.80 -14.54 19.59
N ARG A 144 70.31 -15.28 20.59
CA ARG A 144 70.99 -14.66 21.74
C ARG A 144 72.23 -13.89 21.30
N LYS A 145 73.08 -14.48 20.45
CA LYS A 145 74.27 -13.80 19.92
C LYS A 145 73.92 -12.61 19.03
N GLU A 146 72.87 -12.71 18.21
CA GLU A 146 72.36 -11.58 17.43
C GLU A 146 71.72 -10.52 18.33
N GLY A 147 71.02 -10.91 19.39
CA GLY A 147 70.41 -10.00 20.36
C GLY A 147 71.45 -9.21 21.15
N ASP A 148 72.56 -9.84 21.54
CA ASP A 148 73.69 -9.16 22.19
C ASP A 148 74.37 -8.18 21.22
N ALA A 149 74.58 -8.58 19.95
CA ALA A 149 75.12 -7.69 18.92
C ALA A 149 74.16 -6.53 18.57
N GLN A 150 72.85 -6.79 18.52
CA GLN A 150 71.82 -5.79 18.30
C GLN A 150 71.69 -4.85 19.51
N ALA A 151 71.86 -5.33 20.74
CA ALA A 151 71.83 -4.49 21.93
C ALA A 151 72.99 -3.47 21.93
N ASP A 152 74.17 -3.87 21.44
CA ASP A 152 75.31 -2.97 21.29
C ASP A 152 75.11 -1.97 20.14
N VAL A 153 74.54 -2.41 19.01
CA VAL A 153 74.17 -1.52 17.91
C VAL A 153 73.07 -0.54 18.32
N ILE A 154 72.05 -1.00 19.04
CA ILE A 154 70.94 -0.17 19.55
C ILE A 154 71.45 0.81 20.60
N ARG A 155 72.42 0.43 21.43
CA ARG A 155 73.06 1.35 22.38
C ARG A 155 73.83 2.45 21.64
N GLY A 156 74.54 2.08 20.57
CA GLY A 156 75.23 3.02 19.69
C GLY A 156 74.28 3.95 18.93
N THR A 157 73.21 3.43 18.33
CA THR A 157 72.21 4.24 17.62
C THR A 157 71.41 5.12 18.56
N LYS A 158 71.02 4.64 19.75
CA LYS A 158 70.33 5.49 20.75
C LYS A 158 71.21 6.60 21.29
N GLN A 159 72.52 6.38 21.43
CA GLN A 159 73.47 7.44 21.79
C GLN A 159 73.62 8.47 20.65
N ALA A 160 73.63 8.02 19.40
CA ALA A 160 73.64 8.90 18.23
C ALA A 160 72.30 9.65 18.04
N GLU A 161 71.17 9.00 18.30
CA GLU A 161 69.83 9.59 18.28
C GLU A 161 69.66 10.59 19.42
N ALA A 162 70.12 10.30 20.63
CA ALA A 162 70.09 11.26 21.74
C ALA A 162 70.93 12.51 21.44
N ALA A 163 72.07 12.36 20.77
CA ALA A 163 72.87 13.50 20.30
C ALA A 163 72.15 14.27 19.18
N GLY A 164 71.56 13.58 18.21
CA GLY A 164 70.78 14.18 17.13
C GLY A 164 69.50 14.86 17.60
N ASP A 165 68.83 14.33 18.62
CA ASP A 165 67.62 14.90 19.21
C ASP A 165 67.92 16.09 20.12
N GLN A 166 69.10 16.13 20.76
CA GLN A 166 69.59 17.35 21.40
C GLN A 166 69.87 18.44 20.36
N GLU A 167 70.49 18.12 19.22
CA GLU A 167 70.70 19.10 18.14
C GLU A 167 69.39 19.55 17.50
N LYS A 168 68.44 18.63 17.25
CA LYS A 168 67.10 18.97 16.75
C LYS A 168 66.30 19.76 17.76
N GLY A 169 66.40 19.46 19.05
CA GLY A 169 65.77 20.22 20.13
C GLY A 169 66.30 21.66 20.18
N MET A 170 67.62 21.84 20.08
CA MET A 170 68.23 23.17 19.99
C MET A 170 67.86 23.90 18.68
N ALA A 171 67.67 23.18 17.58
CA ALA A 171 67.16 23.75 16.33
C ALA A 171 65.67 24.16 16.44
N GLN A 172 64.84 23.33 17.09
CA GLN A 172 63.42 23.63 17.32
C GLN A 172 63.23 24.83 18.25
N VAL A 173 64.03 24.95 19.31
CA VAL A 173 64.00 26.14 20.18
C VAL A 173 64.36 27.40 19.37
N ARG A 174 65.37 27.34 18.50
CA ARG A 174 65.72 28.46 17.61
C ARG A 174 64.62 28.78 16.59
N VAL A 175 63.94 27.77 16.06
CA VAL A 175 62.79 27.96 15.16
C VAL A 175 61.62 28.57 15.91
N GLN A 176 61.30 28.09 17.12
CA GLN A 176 60.23 28.64 17.95
C GLN A 176 60.55 30.07 18.42
N GLU A 177 61.80 30.39 18.75
CA GLU A 177 62.21 31.77 19.06
C GLU A 177 62.06 32.68 17.82
N ALA A 178 62.45 32.20 16.64
CA ALA A 178 62.28 32.94 15.39
C ALA A 178 60.80 33.10 15.01
N GLU A 179 59.97 32.07 15.23
CA GLU A 179 58.52 32.08 15.00
C GLU A 179 57.81 33.00 15.99
N ALA A 180 58.19 33.00 17.27
CA ALA A 180 57.65 33.91 18.28
C ALA A 180 57.95 35.37 17.90
N GLN A 181 59.17 35.67 17.47
CA GLN A 181 59.53 36.99 16.95
C GLN A 181 58.78 37.33 15.65
N ALA A 182 58.52 36.35 14.78
CA ALA A 182 57.74 36.56 13.56
C ALA A 182 56.25 36.82 13.87
N ILE A 183 55.67 36.10 14.82
CA ILE A 183 54.29 36.27 15.30
C ILE A 183 54.14 37.61 16.00
N GLU A 184 55.10 38.03 16.82
CA GLU A 184 55.09 39.35 17.45
C GLU A 184 55.14 40.46 16.39
N LYS A 185 56.07 40.38 15.44
CA LYS A 185 56.17 41.35 14.34
C LYS A 185 54.93 41.36 13.45
N ARG A 186 54.35 40.18 13.19
CA ARG A 186 53.11 40.04 12.42
C ARG A 186 51.90 40.58 13.19
N GLY A 187 51.80 40.33 14.49
CA GLY A 187 50.74 40.86 15.34
C GLY A 187 50.79 42.38 15.44
N VAL A 188 51.99 42.96 15.55
CA VAL A 188 52.18 44.42 15.48
C VAL A 188 51.80 44.96 14.10
N ALA A 189 52.14 44.25 13.02
CA ALA A 189 51.75 44.63 11.66
C ALA A 189 50.25 44.53 11.42
N GLU A 190 49.59 43.46 11.90
CA GLU A 190 48.15 43.24 11.79
C GLU A 190 47.36 44.23 12.66
N ALA A 191 47.85 44.58 13.85
CA ALA A 191 47.28 45.62 14.69
C ALA A 191 47.34 46.98 13.99
N LYS A 192 48.50 47.35 13.42
CA LYS A 192 48.64 48.58 12.63
C LYS A 192 47.77 48.58 11.37
N ALA A 193 47.71 47.47 10.64
CA ALA A 193 46.85 47.34 9.45
C ALA A 193 45.36 47.45 9.81
N THR A 194 44.96 46.88 10.96
CA THR A 194 43.58 46.99 11.45
C THR A 194 43.26 48.41 11.90
N GLU A 195 44.18 49.07 12.61
CA GLU A 195 44.07 50.47 13.00
C GLU A 195 43.95 51.38 11.77
N GLU A 196 44.83 51.23 10.78
CA GLU A 196 44.79 51.97 9.52
C GLU A 196 43.49 51.68 8.74
N ARG A 197 43.04 50.43 8.69
CA ARG A 197 41.77 50.06 8.05
C ARG A 197 40.59 50.69 8.77
N LEU A 198 40.55 50.67 10.10
CA LEU A 198 39.47 51.30 10.88
C LEU A 198 39.48 52.82 10.73
N ILE A 199 40.66 53.45 10.64
CA ILE A 199 40.78 54.89 10.34
C ILE A 199 40.30 55.17 8.92
N ALA A 200 40.65 54.33 7.94
CA ALA A 200 40.19 54.46 6.56
C ALA A 200 38.66 54.24 6.43
N GLU A 201 38.11 53.24 7.12
CA GLU A 201 36.67 52.99 7.20
C GLU A 201 35.95 54.13 7.90
N ALA A 202 36.48 54.65 9.02
CA ALA A 202 35.92 55.80 9.71
C ALA A 202 35.93 57.06 8.83
N LYS A 203 37.03 57.31 8.09
CA LYS A 203 37.11 58.40 7.11
C LYS A 203 36.13 58.19 5.97
N GLY A 204 36.06 56.98 5.39
CA GLY A 204 35.12 56.67 4.32
C GLY A 204 33.66 56.76 4.74
N LEU A 205 33.32 56.36 5.98
CA LEU A 205 32.00 56.55 6.56
C LEU A 205 31.70 58.03 6.82
N ALA A 206 32.68 58.80 7.32
CA ALA A 206 32.53 60.24 7.52
C ALA A 206 32.32 60.98 6.19
N GLU A 207 33.09 60.65 5.16
CA GLU A 207 32.94 61.20 3.81
C GLU A 207 31.60 60.79 3.17
N LYS A 208 31.19 59.52 3.32
CA LYS A 208 29.85 59.07 2.89
C LYS A 208 28.76 59.81 3.63
N ALA A 209 28.86 60.00 4.94
CA ALA A 209 27.89 60.75 5.73
C ALA A 209 27.83 62.23 5.30
N ALA A 210 28.98 62.83 4.99
CA ALA A 210 29.05 64.19 4.44
C ALA A 210 28.43 64.28 3.04
N ALA A 211 28.69 63.30 2.16
CA ALA A 211 28.08 63.20 0.84
C ALA A 211 26.55 63.01 0.93
N MET A 212 26.07 62.13 1.82
CA MET A 212 24.64 61.93 2.08
C MET A 212 23.96 63.21 2.60
N LYS A 213 24.66 63.99 3.44
CA LYS A 213 24.18 65.29 3.91
C LYS A 213 24.09 66.33 2.78
N ALA A 214 24.98 66.24 1.79
CA ALA A 214 25.02 67.14 0.64
C ALA A 214 23.99 66.80 -0.46
N LEU A 215 23.44 65.57 -0.48
CA LEU A 215 22.34 65.20 -1.37
C LEU A 215 21.05 66.00 -1.05
N ASP A 216 20.17 66.17 -2.02
CA ASP A 216 18.83 66.70 -1.77
C ASP A 216 17.93 65.66 -1.08
N ALA A 217 16.75 66.08 -0.63
CA ALA A 217 15.84 65.21 0.14
C ALA A 217 15.32 64.00 -0.66
N ASP A 218 15.11 64.17 -1.97
CA ASP A 218 14.55 63.12 -2.82
C ASP A 218 15.64 62.09 -3.18
N SER A 219 16.85 62.56 -3.50
CA SER A 219 18.01 61.71 -3.73
C SER A 219 18.39 60.88 -2.51
N ARG A 220 18.32 61.46 -1.29
CA ARG A 220 18.50 60.69 -0.04
C ARG A 220 17.41 59.62 0.12
N ALA A 221 16.14 59.98 -0.11
CA ALA A 221 15.04 59.04 0.03
C ALA A 221 15.17 57.85 -0.94
N HIS A 222 15.59 58.09 -2.18
CA HIS A 222 15.84 57.04 -3.16
C HIS A 222 17.01 56.13 -2.77
N GLU A 223 18.12 56.71 -2.29
CA GLU A 223 19.26 55.94 -1.79
C GLU A 223 18.90 55.09 -0.56
N GLU A 224 18.21 55.67 0.42
CA GLU A 224 17.70 54.93 1.59
C GLU A 224 16.74 53.81 1.19
N PHE A 225 15.87 54.05 0.20
CA PHE A 225 14.97 53.03 -0.33
C PHE A 225 15.74 51.90 -1.02
N ARG A 226 16.73 52.22 -1.84
CA ARG A 226 17.61 51.23 -2.48
C ARG A 226 18.35 50.41 -1.43
N PHE A 227 18.91 51.04 -0.40
CA PHE A 227 19.61 50.34 0.68
C PHE A 227 18.68 49.41 1.45
N LYS A 228 17.46 49.84 1.77
CA LYS A 228 16.45 48.99 2.41
C LYS A 228 16.11 47.79 1.52
N LEU A 229 15.89 48.00 0.23
CA LEU A 229 15.59 46.92 -0.71
C LEU A 229 16.74 45.91 -0.82
N ASP A 230 17.99 46.38 -0.84
CA ASP A 230 19.17 45.51 -0.84
C ASP A 230 19.31 44.72 0.46
N GLN A 231 19.03 45.33 1.61
CA GLN A 231 19.00 44.64 2.92
C GLN A 231 17.89 43.59 2.97
N GLU A 232 16.69 43.94 2.54
CA GLU A 232 15.56 43.01 2.45
C GLU A 232 15.87 41.84 1.51
N ARG A 233 16.47 42.12 0.35
CA ARG A 233 16.94 41.08 -0.58
C ARG A 233 17.94 40.15 0.10
N LEU A 234 18.93 40.68 0.81
CA LEU A 234 19.94 39.87 1.50
C LEU A 234 19.33 38.99 2.60
N ILE A 235 18.42 39.55 3.40
CA ILE A 235 17.69 38.82 4.44
C ILE A 235 16.85 37.72 3.80
N ALA A 236 16.12 38.02 2.72
CA ALA A 236 15.32 37.04 1.99
C ALA A 236 16.19 35.90 1.46
N PHE A 237 17.34 36.19 0.85
CA PHE A 237 18.29 35.16 0.40
C PHE A 237 18.79 34.29 1.55
N LYS A 238 19.22 34.89 2.66
CA LYS A 238 19.69 34.12 3.83
C LYS A 238 18.59 33.27 4.46
N ARG A 239 17.34 33.75 4.45
CA ARG A 239 16.17 32.99 4.89
C ARG A 239 15.91 31.79 3.97
N LEU A 240 15.97 31.98 2.65
CA LEU A 240 15.83 30.89 1.67
C LEU A 240 16.92 29.83 1.84
N GLU A 241 18.18 30.26 1.99
CA GLU A 241 19.30 29.35 2.25
C GLU A 241 19.06 28.52 3.53
N THR A 242 18.63 29.18 4.61
CA THR A 242 18.27 28.51 5.87
C THR A 242 17.12 27.50 5.67
N GLN A 243 16.08 27.86 4.90
CA GLN A 243 14.96 26.96 4.60
C GLN A 243 15.40 25.73 3.81
N VAL A 244 16.29 25.89 2.82
CA VAL A 244 16.86 24.76 2.07
C VAL A 244 17.62 23.82 3.01
N THR A 245 18.46 24.36 3.89
CA THR A 245 19.20 23.55 4.87
C THR A 245 18.26 22.82 5.83
N VAL A 246 17.22 23.48 6.34
CA VAL A 246 16.20 22.84 7.21
C VAL A 246 15.45 21.74 6.44
N ALA A 247 15.03 22.00 5.21
CA ALA A 247 14.34 21.01 4.38
C ALA A 247 15.22 19.79 4.08
N GLN A 248 16.52 19.99 3.81
CA GLN A 248 17.49 18.91 3.63
C GLN A 248 17.63 18.06 4.90
N HIS A 249 17.74 18.70 6.08
CA HIS A 249 17.80 17.98 7.35
C HIS A 249 16.49 17.26 7.67
N GLN A 250 15.34 17.88 7.41
CA GLN A 250 14.03 17.24 7.58
C GLN A 250 13.87 16.03 6.66
N ALA A 251 14.26 16.15 5.38
CA ALA A 251 14.25 15.04 4.43
C ALA A 251 15.20 13.91 4.87
N ALA A 252 16.38 14.24 5.40
CA ALA A 252 17.30 13.26 5.93
C ALA A 252 16.72 12.52 7.15
N VAL A 253 16.08 13.23 8.09
CA VAL A 253 15.43 12.62 9.26
C VAL A 253 14.24 11.75 8.83
N MET A 254 13.41 12.22 7.91
CA MET A 254 12.30 11.43 7.36
C MET A 254 12.81 10.18 6.62
N GLY A 255 13.89 10.30 5.85
CA GLY A 255 14.54 9.17 5.16
C GLY A 255 15.03 8.11 6.14
N ALA A 256 15.78 8.53 7.18
CA ALA A 256 16.26 7.63 8.22
C ALA A 256 15.09 6.98 9.01
N ALA A 257 14.02 7.73 9.28
CA ALA A 257 12.83 7.21 9.94
C ALA A 257 12.08 6.18 9.07
N MET A 258 11.97 6.42 7.76
CA MET A 258 11.36 5.47 6.81
C MET A 258 12.23 4.21 6.64
N GLU A 259 13.56 4.35 6.63
CA GLU A 259 14.50 3.22 6.55
C GLU A 259 14.35 2.28 7.75
N GLN A 260 14.18 2.82 8.95
CA GLN A 260 14.01 2.03 10.17
C GLN A 260 12.56 1.57 10.40
N ALA A 261 11.58 2.22 9.77
CA ALA A 261 10.18 1.84 9.92
C ALA A 261 9.88 0.50 9.24
N LYS A 262 9.56 -0.52 10.02
CA LYS A 262 8.98 -1.77 9.51
C LYS A 262 7.50 -1.56 9.16
N ILE A 263 7.22 -1.14 7.93
CA ILE A 263 5.85 -0.97 7.45
C ILE A 263 5.30 -2.33 7.01
N ASN A 264 4.53 -2.98 7.88
CA ASN A 264 3.76 -4.17 7.53
C ASN A 264 2.47 -3.75 6.79
N ILE A 265 2.51 -3.74 5.46
CA ILE A 265 1.33 -3.49 4.64
C ILE A 265 0.50 -4.78 4.58
N VAL A 266 -0.59 -4.84 5.34
CA VAL A 266 -1.53 -5.98 5.32
C VAL A 266 -2.63 -5.66 4.29
N GLY A 267 -2.57 -6.27 3.10
CA GLY A 267 -3.64 -6.20 2.09
C GLY A 267 -3.14 -5.83 0.69
N GLY A 268 -3.11 -6.83 -0.20
CA GLY A 268 -2.40 -6.80 -1.48
C GLY A 268 -3.16 -6.26 -2.69
N ASP A 269 -3.74 -5.06 -2.63
CA ASP A 269 -4.36 -4.48 -3.84
C ASP A 269 -4.09 -2.98 -4.06
N GLY A 270 -3.08 -2.40 -3.40
CA GLY A 270 -2.58 -1.04 -3.68
C GLY A 270 -3.53 0.13 -3.36
N ALA A 271 -4.82 -0.14 -3.09
CA ALA A 271 -5.85 0.88 -2.86
C ALA A 271 -5.58 1.76 -1.62
N PHE A 272 -4.84 1.26 -0.62
CA PHE A 272 -4.44 2.06 0.53
C PHE A 272 -3.39 3.11 0.16
N PHE A 273 -2.38 2.72 -0.62
CA PHE A 273 -1.34 3.65 -1.08
C PHE A 273 -1.94 4.73 -1.99
N ASP A 274 -2.80 4.32 -2.94
CA ASP A 274 -3.47 5.25 -3.84
C ASP A 274 -4.37 6.25 -3.08
N ARG A 275 -5.12 5.80 -2.07
CA ARG A 275 -5.90 6.70 -1.21
C ARG A 275 -5.02 7.62 -0.36
N PHE A 276 -3.91 7.13 0.18
CA PHE A 276 -2.99 7.94 0.97
C PHE A 276 -2.32 9.03 0.13
N VAL A 277 -1.75 8.67 -1.02
CA VAL A 277 -1.10 9.63 -1.93
C VAL A 277 -2.10 10.65 -2.45
N LYS A 278 -3.33 10.23 -2.79
CA LYS A 278 -4.39 11.15 -3.20
C LYS A 278 -4.83 12.09 -2.08
N ALA A 279 -4.89 11.61 -0.83
CA ALA A 279 -5.23 12.47 0.31
C ALA A 279 -4.12 13.50 0.59
N VAL A 280 -2.85 13.09 0.53
CA VAL A 280 -1.71 13.98 0.76
C VAL A 280 -1.59 15.01 -0.37
N SER A 281 -1.75 14.61 -1.63
CA SER A 281 -1.69 15.54 -2.77
C SER A 281 -2.87 16.51 -2.80
N LEU A 282 -4.07 16.04 -2.44
CA LEU A 282 -5.23 16.91 -2.26
C LEU A 282 -5.02 17.91 -1.11
N GLY A 283 -4.44 17.47 0.01
CA GLY A 283 -4.09 18.35 1.13
C GLY A 283 -3.12 19.45 0.70
N GLN A 284 -2.00 19.09 0.06
CA GLN A 284 -0.99 20.06 -0.38
C GLN A 284 -1.51 21.01 -1.47
N SER A 285 -2.38 20.54 -2.37
CA SER A 285 -2.98 21.41 -3.39
C SER A 285 -4.02 22.37 -2.81
N MET A 286 -4.79 21.93 -1.80
CA MET A 286 -5.71 22.82 -1.08
C MET A 286 -4.94 23.86 -0.24
N ASP A 287 -3.86 23.45 0.41
CA ASP A 287 -3.00 24.34 1.21
C ASP A 287 -2.32 25.38 0.32
N GLY A 288 -1.72 24.96 -0.81
CA GLY A 288 -1.14 25.89 -1.79
C GLY A 288 -2.18 26.80 -2.45
N PHE A 289 -3.42 26.34 -2.65
CA PHE A 289 -4.52 27.20 -3.11
C PHE A 289 -4.91 28.23 -2.05
N MET A 290 -4.98 27.86 -0.77
CA MET A 290 -5.25 28.81 0.32
C MET A 290 -4.11 29.83 0.50
N ASP A 291 -2.85 29.42 0.31
CA ASP A 291 -1.71 30.32 0.46
C ASP A 291 -1.52 31.30 -0.72
N HIS A 292 -1.94 30.91 -1.93
CA HIS A 292 -1.72 31.70 -3.14
C HIS A 292 -2.98 32.34 -3.74
N SER A 293 -4.19 32.00 -3.27
CA SER A 293 -5.44 32.62 -3.73
C SER A 293 -5.88 33.74 -2.81
N GLU A 294 -5.71 34.99 -3.26
CA GLU A 294 -6.12 36.19 -2.53
C GLU A 294 -7.63 36.18 -2.21
N THR A 295 -8.46 35.64 -3.12
CA THR A 295 -9.89 35.45 -2.90
C THR A 295 -10.21 34.41 -1.82
N ALA A 296 -9.49 33.28 -1.79
CA ALA A 296 -9.69 32.26 -0.77
C ALA A 296 -9.27 32.78 0.61
N GLN A 297 -8.15 33.50 0.69
CA GLN A 297 -7.69 34.16 1.92
C GLN A 297 -8.66 35.24 2.39
N LYS A 298 -9.26 36.02 1.48
CA LYS A 298 -10.26 37.04 1.87
C LYS A 298 -11.56 36.42 2.41
N LEU A 299 -12.00 35.29 1.85
CA LEU A 299 -13.25 34.63 2.26
C LEU A 299 -13.07 33.75 3.50
N ALA A 300 -11.98 32.99 3.57
CA ALA A 300 -11.69 32.08 4.67
C ALA A 300 -10.85 32.73 5.78
N GLY A 301 -10.16 33.84 5.50
CA GLY A 301 -9.24 34.51 6.42
C GLY A 301 -9.87 34.82 7.76
N GLY A 302 -11.10 35.35 7.76
CA GLY A 302 -11.83 35.64 8.99
C GLY A 302 -12.14 34.39 9.85
N TYR A 303 -12.25 33.22 9.24
CA TYR A 303 -12.44 31.96 9.99
C TYR A 303 -11.12 31.28 10.37
N LEU A 304 -10.05 31.54 9.60
CA LEU A 304 -8.71 30.99 9.83
C LEU A 304 -7.93 31.80 10.88
N ASP A 305 -8.15 33.11 10.95
CA ASP A 305 -7.56 34.02 11.95
C ASP A 305 -8.35 34.05 13.28
N GLY A 306 -9.50 33.38 13.33
CA GLY A 306 -10.36 33.28 14.50
C GLY A 306 -11.23 34.51 14.78
N SER A 307 -11.25 35.51 13.90
CA SER A 307 -12.10 36.70 14.03
C SER A 307 -13.59 36.43 13.76
N ARG A 308 -13.89 35.33 13.06
CA ARG A 308 -15.22 34.75 12.83
C ARG A 308 -15.21 33.28 13.21
N SER A 309 -16.31 32.84 13.79
CA SER A 309 -16.49 31.47 14.26
C SER A 309 -17.57 30.81 13.41
N LEU A 310 -17.16 29.79 12.64
CA LEU A 310 -18.09 28.97 11.86
C LEU A 310 -19.22 28.41 12.74
N PRO A 311 -18.95 27.87 13.94
CA PRO A 311 -20.02 27.43 14.85
C PRO A 311 -21.00 28.54 15.22
N ASP A 312 -20.54 29.75 15.48
CA ASP A 312 -21.41 30.88 15.85
C ASP A 312 -22.24 31.37 14.66
N ASP A 313 -21.66 31.39 13.46
CA ASP A 313 -22.39 31.75 12.24
C ASP A 313 -23.40 30.67 11.84
N LEU A 314 -23.05 29.39 12.01
CA LEU A 314 -23.98 28.27 11.86
C LEU A 314 -25.10 28.35 12.90
N THR A 315 -24.77 28.67 14.15
CA THR A 315 -25.73 28.80 15.25
C THR A 315 -26.63 30.01 15.07
N LYS A 316 -26.16 31.10 14.46
CA LYS A 316 -27.00 32.25 14.09
C LYS A 316 -27.93 31.89 12.93
N MET A 317 -27.45 31.15 11.94
CA MET A 317 -28.27 30.68 10.82
C MET A 317 -29.34 29.67 11.26
N ILE A 318 -28.97 28.74 12.15
CA ILE A 318 -29.88 27.72 12.69
C ILE A 318 -30.77 28.32 13.80
N GLY A 319 -30.26 29.25 14.60
CA GLY A 319 -30.98 29.93 15.67
C GLY A 319 -32.06 30.89 15.16
N GLY A 320 -31.98 31.32 13.90
CA GLY A 320 -33.08 31.99 13.18
C GLY A 320 -34.19 31.04 12.70
N VAL A 321 -33.99 29.73 12.82
CA VAL A 321 -34.97 28.69 12.44
C VAL A 321 -35.62 28.15 13.71
N GLY A 322 -36.83 28.63 14.02
CA GLY A 322 -37.61 28.13 15.15
C GLY A 322 -37.91 26.63 15.03
N SER A 323 -38.17 25.96 16.15
CA SER A 323 -38.55 24.54 16.21
C SER A 323 -39.79 24.17 15.38
N GLU A 324 -40.57 25.17 14.96
CA GLU A 324 -41.72 25.02 14.07
C GLU A 324 -41.31 24.93 12.59
N ASP A 325 -40.25 25.65 12.18
CA ASP A 325 -39.66 25.56 10.83
C ASP A 325 -38.85 24.27 10.64
N LEU A 326 -38.24 23.74 11.71
CA LEU A 326 -37.52 22.45 11.71
C LEU A 326 -38.43 21.24 11.45
N LYS A 327 -39.73 21.32 11.79
CA LYS A 327 -40.69 20.25 11.50
C LYS A 327 -41.14 20.21 10.04
N ASN A 328 -41.02 21.33 9.32
CA ASN A 328 -41.42 21.45 7.92
C ASN A 328 -40.23 21.56 6.95
N LEU A 329 -39.01 21.25 7.42
CA LEU A 329 -37.77 21.34 6.66
C LEU A 329 -37.60 20.12 5.73
N SER A 330 -38.40 20.08 4.67
CA SER A 330 -38.06 19.28 3.50
C SER A 330 -37.10 20.07 2.61
N LEU A 331 -36.24 19.37 1.87
CA LEU A 331 -35.34 20.02 0.91
C LEU A 331 -36.13 20.90 -0.08
N ALA A 332 -37.34 20.47 -0.42
CA ALA A 332 -38.26 21.20 -1.28
C ALA A 332 -38.81 22.49 -0.63
N SER A 333 -39.09 22.50 0.68
CA SER A 333 -39.57 23.70 1.38
C SER A 333 -38.46 24.73 1.59
N LEU A 334 -37.22 24.28 1.84
CA LEU A 334 -36.05 25.17 1.93
C LEU A 334 -35.73 25.81 0.57
N LEU A 335 -35.73 25.02 -0.50
CA LEU A 335 -35.50 25.53 -1.86
C LEU A 335 -36.59 26.52 -2.31
N ARG A 336 -37.84 26.31 -1.88
CA ARG A 336 -38.93 27.28 -2.08
C ARG A 336 -38.78 28.56 -1.25
N LYS A 337 -38.28 28.47 -0.02
CA LYS A 337 -38.03 29.65 0.82
C LYS A 337 -36.87 30.49 0.27
N LEU A 338 -35.85 29.83 -0.29
CA LEU A 338 -34.76 30.51 -1.01
C LEU A 338 -35.20 31.10 -2.34
N SER A 339 -36.08 30.43 -3.09
CA SER A 339 -36.57 30.96 -4.38
C SER A 339 -37.44 32.21 -4.20
N ALA A 340 -38.14 32.35 -3.06
CA ALA A 340 -38.94 33.52 -2.74
C ALA A 340 -38.11 34.81 -2.51
N GLY A 341 -36.80 34.68 -2.25
CA GLY A 341 -35.87 35.80 -2.08
C GLY A 341 -34.88 36.00 -3.23
N ALA A 342 -34.95 35.20 -4.29
CA ALA A 342 -34.00 35.19 -5.39
C ALA A 342 -34.52 35.95 -6.63
N ASP A 343 -33.60 36.38 -7.50
CA ASP A 343 -33.89 36.96 -8.79
C ASP A 343 -34.56 35.94 -9.74
N ALA A 344 -35.28 36.44 -10.75
CA ALA A 344 -36.25 35.64 -11.51
C ALA A 344 -35.64 34.38 -12.19
N GLU A 345 -34.39 34.45 -12.63
CA GLU A 345 -33.70 33.31 -13.26
C GLU A 345 -33.33 32.25 -12.23
N THR A 346 -32.81 32.67 -11.08
CA THR A 346 -32.37 31.80 -10.00
C THR A 346 -33.58 31.17 -9.29
N ALA A 347 -34.67 31.92 -9.14
CA ALA A 347 -35.93 31.43 -8.60
C ALA A 347 -36.53 30.30 -9.46
N SER A 348 -36.44 30.41 -10.79
CA SER A 348 -36.90 29.37 -11.73
C SER A 348 -36.10 28.07 -11.59
N LYS A 349 -34.77 28.16 -11.50
CA LYS A 349 -33.89 26.99 -11.35
C LYS A 349 -34.06 26.31 -9.99
N LEU A 350 -34.23 27.11 -8.93
CA LEU A 350 -34.50 26.60 -7.58
C LEU A 350 -35.88 25.93 -7.48
N ALA A 351 -36.88 26.43 -8.19
CA ALA A 351 -38.20 25.80 -8.28
C ALA A 351 -38.12 24.44 -8.99
N ALA A 352 -37.39 24.34 -10.10
CA ALA A 352 -37.20 23.08 -10.82
C ALA A 352 -36.48 22.02 -9.96
N LEU A 353 -35.47 22.43 -9.20
CA LEU A 353 -34.76 21.55 -8.25
C LEU A 353 -35.65 21.13 -7.07
N ALA A 354 -36.52 22.02 -6.58
CA ALA A 354 -37.49 21.69 -5.54
C ALA A 354 -38.50 20.62 -6.01
N ASP A 355 -38.96 20.71 -7.26
CA ASP A 355 -39.87 19.71 -7.85
C ASP A 355 -39.16 18.36 -8.06
N GLN A 356 -37.89 18.38 -8.43
CA GLN A 356 -37.08 17.16 -8.57
C GLN A 356 -36.81 16.49 -7.21
N ALA A 357 -36.53 17.29 -6.17
CA ALA A 357 -36.39 16.80 -4.80
C ALA A 357 -37.70 16.16 -4.29
N LYS A 358 -38.85 16.72 -4.69
CA LYS A 358 -40.18 16.16 -4.39
C LYS A 358 -40.41 14.81 -5.09
N ALA A 359 -40.03 14.68 -6.36
CA ALA A 359 -40.13 13.43 -7.11
C ALA A 359 -39.27 12.30 -6.50
N LEU A 360 -38.14 12.65 -5.89
CA LEU A 360 -37.25 11.71 -5.19
C LEU A 360 -37.70 11.38 -3.76
N GLY A 361 -38.86 11.88 -3.33
CA GLY A 361 -39.44 11.56 -2.02
C GLY A 361 -38.74 12.23 -0.83
N LEU A 362 -37.92 13.25 -1.07
CA LEU A 362 -37.20 14.00 -0.04
C LEU A 362 -38.08 15.09 0.63
N ASP A 363 -39.41 14.97 0.50
CA ASP A 363 -40.41 15.93 0.99
C ASP A 363 -40.87 15.68 2.44
N GLY A 364 -40.29 14.70 3.15
CA GLY A 364 -40.59 14.46 4.59
C GLY A 364 -42.03 14.03 4.92
N GLY A 365 -42.94 13.94 3.95
CA GLY A 365 -44.31 13.51 4.14
C GLY A 365 -44.43 12.00 4.33
N LYS A 366 -44.73 11.55 5.56
CA LYS A 366 -45.18 10.17 5.86
C LYS A 366 -46.31 9.79 4.91
N LYS A 367 -46.11 8.73 4.11
CA LYS A 367 -47.19 8.04 3.39
C LYS A 367 -48.09 7.37 4.42
N GLY A 368 -49.26 7.97 4.69
CA GLY A 368 -50.40 7.33 5.32
C GLY A 368 -51.26 6.65 4.27
#